data_AF-A0A7X1IMM6-F1
#
_entry.id   AF-A0A7X1IMM6-F1
#
_cell.length_a   1.000
_cell.length_b   1.000
_cell.length_c   1.000
_cell.angle_alpha   90.00
_cell.angle_beta   90.00
_cell.angle_gamma   90.00
#
_symmetry.space_group_name_H-M   'P 1'
#
loop_
_entity.id
_entity.type
_entity.pdbx_description
1 polymer ?
#
loop_
_entity_poly.entity_id
_entity_poly.type
_entity_poly.pdbx_seq_one_letter_code
_entity_poly.pdbx_strand_id
1 'polypeptide(L)'
;MSGDGGVLHHALDEVLGGRPAVAAVVTATDARATDDDHDGALRRATTLGVPFLPVWTEGDRAVVGPVVRPGVPGCHRCLGMRRAHAPDRAVARAVLGHAPDLYTLPSPLLTAPAVTLTARLVAERLTAPDAPAARSMTVVGLRALDVSTHAFLPDPCCPVCGGLPDDAPTAVPRALAPRPKPRPGLRLRWPDTALLRALLADPETGLVRGVTQATAAVPLARAPLALPDGGEAEAGLGAGPDRDTATAAALLEGAERYASVRPRARRTVVRAAYADVRDDAVDPRTLGLHPDSHYDVPGFPFRRFAEDRVTEWVWAWSHGRARPVLLPRSYAYFLSADERDPGDRGFVFEVSNGCALGSCSEEAQLHGLLEVAERDAFFTAWYRRTPLDAIDPGSARDRTVPLLVEHLAQLTGHRVHLLDATLEQEIPCVVALAVDEDERPDTPRAALAAGAHPDPEQAAVRALMELGPHLSLLAARYPARRERARQLALDPSGITHPADHALVAAAPEFSGRLAFLLEGRPPRAFAEVHRGRRLPRHHDDLTDDLRDLVRRYLDTGFDVLAVDQTTAELAALDLTAVKVVVPGTAPVTYGHLMRRTEGLPRLTGELSTDPHPFP
;
A
#
# COMPACT_ATOMS: atom_id res chain seq x y z
N MET A 1 40.39 6.51 -14.52
CA MET A 1 39.38 7.53 -14.89
C MET A 1 38.86 7.25 -16.28
N SER A 2 37.58 7.52 -16.55
CA SER A 2 36.96 7.55 -17.88
C SER A 2 35.86 8.62 -17.90
N GLY A 3 35.66 9.35 -18.99
CA GLY A 3 34.70 10.46 -19.02
C GLY A 3 34.71 11.20 -20.37
N ASP A 4 33.95 12.29 -20.46
CA ASP A 4 33.86 13.18 -21.64
C ASP A 4 35.06 14.12 -21.80
N GLY A 5 36.00 14.11 -20.85
CA GLY A 5 37.15 15.03 -20.83
C GLY A 5 36.78 16.46 -20.39
N GLY A 6 35.65 16.63 -19.71
CA GLY A 6 35.17 17.91 -19.21
C GLY A 6 35.92 18.47 -17.99
N VAL A 7 35.44 19.59 -17.47
CA VAL A 7 36.06 20.29 -16.32
C VAL A 7 36.02 19.45 -15.04
N LEU A 8 34.99 18.62 -14.84
CA LEU A 8 34.95 17.69 -13.71
C LEU A 8 36.01 16.60 -13.85
N HIS A 9 36.23 16.07 -15.05
CA HIS A 9 37.24 15.05 -15.30
C HIS A 9 38.64 15.56 -14.93
N HIS A 10 39.00 16.74 -15.42
CA HIS A 10 40.31 17.36 -15.14
C HIS A 10 40.50 17.68 -13.66
N ALA A 11 39.50 18.25 -12.99
CA ALA A 11 39.59 18.55 -11.56
C ALA A 11 39.73 17.28 -10.71
N LEU A 12 39.09 16.19 -11.10
CA LEU A 12 39.23 14.90 -10.42
C LEU A 12 40.62 14.30 -10.59
N ASP A 13 41.19 14.37 -11.79
CA ASP A 13 42.58 13.94 -12.03
C ASP A 13 43.57 14.71 -11.14
N GLU A 14 43.40 16.03 -11.02
CA GLU A 14 44.24 16.88 -10.16
C GLU A 14 44.10 16.51 -8.68
N VAL A 15 42.86 16.40 -8.18
CA VAL A 15 42.60 16.12 -6.76
C VAL A 15 43.00 14.70 -6.36
N LEU A 16 42.81 13.72 -7.24
CA LEU A 16 43.11 12.31 -6.97
C LEU A 16 44.59 11.97 -7.22
N GLY A 17 45.26 12.63 -8.17
CA GLY A 17 46.67 12.41 -8.50
C GLY A 17 47.65 12.68 -7.35
N GLY A 18 47.22 13.44 -6.33
CA GLY A 18 48.01 13.74 -5.12
C GLY A 18 47.75 12.82 -3.92
N ARG A 19 46.94 11.76 -4.03
CA ARG A 19 46.51 10.89 -2.90
C ARG A 19 46.96 9.43 -3.06
N PRO A 20 47.12 8.66 -1.97
CA PRO A 20 47.39 7.23 -2.06
C PRO A 20 46.27 6.52 -2.86
N ALA A 21 46.68 5.65 -3.79
CA ALA A 21 45.78 5.08 -4.79
C ALA A 21 44.73 4.15 -4.16
N VAL A 22 43.49 4.62 -4.08
CA VAL A 22 42.33 3.74 -3.96
C VAL A 22 42.05 3.18 -5.35
N ALA A 23 42.19 1.86 -5.53
CA ALA A 23 41.87 1.22 -6.80
C ALA A 23 40.35 1.27 -7.02
N ALA A 24 39.89 2.14 -7.93
CA ALA A 24 38.48 2.30 -8.28
C ALA A 24 38.33 2.76 -9.74
N VAL A 25 37.19 2.41 -10.36
CA VAL A 25 36.73 3.02 -11.61
C VAL A 25 35.88 4.23 -11.25
N VAL A 26 36.27 5.40 -11.72
CA VAL A 26 35.48 6.63 -11.54
C VAL A 26 35.13 7.16 -12.92
N THR A 27 33.83 7.45 -13.11
CA THR A 27 33.35 8.16 -14.30
C THR A 27 32.94 9.57 -13.94
N ALA A 28 33.27 10.52 -14.81
CA ALA A 28 32.88 11.91 -14.66
C ALA A 28 32.39 12.45 -16.00
N THR A 29 31.24 13.11 -16.00
CA THR A 29 30.73 13.88 -17.13
C THR A 29 30.17 15.21 -16.65
N ASP A 30 30.39 16.25 -17.45
CA ASP A 30 29.84 17.58 -17.19
C ASP A 30 28.36 17.70 -17.61
N ALA A 31 27.82 16.66 -18.23
CA ALA A 31 26.45 16.54 -18.71
C ALA A 31 25.71 15.41 -17.97
N ARG A 32 24.52 15.04 -18.47
CA ARG A 32 23.72 13.98 -17.87
C ARG A 32 24.22 12.60 -18.30
N ALA A 33 24.48 11.72 -17.35
CA ALA A 33 24.85 10.34 -17.65
C ALA A 33 23.61 9.50 -18.01
N THR A 34 23.77 8.58 -18.96
CA THR A 34 22.78 7.54 -19.23
C THR A 34 23.08 6.30 -18.39
N ASP A 35 22.07 5.45 -18.19
CA ASP A 35 22.31 4.19 -17.50
C ASP A 35 23.22 3.25 -18.30
N ASP A 36 23.24 3.35 -19.64
CA ASP A 36 24.10 2.51 -20.48
C ASP A 36 25.59 2.86 -20.29
N ASP A 37 25.89 4.16 -20.09
CA ASP A 37 27.24 4.64 -19.73
C ASP A 37 27.69 4.01 -18.40
N HIS A 38 26.80 4.02 -17.41
CA HIS A 38 27.06 3.46 -16.09
C HIS A 38 27.21 1.93 -16.12
N ASP A 39 26.42 1.22 -16.92
CA ASP A 39 26.53 -0.23 -17.12
C ASP A 39 27.89 -0.60 -17.74
N GLY A 40 28.37 0.17 -18.71
CA GLY A 40 29.70 0.00 -19.30
C GLY A 40 30.82 0.13 -18.25
N ALA A 41 30.76 1.17 -17.44
CA ALA A 41 31.72 1.40 -16.37
C ALA A 41 31.66 0.31 -15.28
N LEU A 42 30.47 -0.15 -14.93
CA LEU A 42 30.26 -1.24 -13.97
C LEU A 42 30.85 -2.58 -14.46
N ARG A 43 30.68 -2.92 -15.75
CA ARG A 43 31.31 -4.12 -16.34
C ARG A 43 32.83 -4.08 -16.24
N ARG A 44 33.42 -2.92 -16.51
CA ARG A 44 34.87 -2.70 -16.36
C ARG A 44 35.31 -2.85 -14.91
N ALA A 45 34.61 -2.22 -13.97
CA ALA A 45 34.91 -2.30 -12.54
C ALA A 45 34.81 -3.74 -12.02
N THR A 46 33.80 -4.49 -12.48
CA THR A 46 33.61 -5.91 -12.17
C THR A 46 34.77 -6.77 -12.67
N THR A 47 35.21 -6.55 -13.91
CA THR A 47 36.37 -7.26 -14.50
C THR A 47 37.66 -7.02 -13.72
N LEU A 48 37.81 -5.79 -13.19
CA LEU A 48 38.99 -5.38 -12.41
C LEU A 48 38.88 -5.71 -10.92
N GLY A 49 37.71 -6.15 -10.43
CA GLY A 49 37.48 -6.42 -9.01
C GLY A 49 37.53 -5.18 -8.10
N VAL A 50 37.22 -3.99 -8.64
CA VAL A 50 37.32 -2.71 -7.92
C VAL A 50 35.96 -2.00 -7.84
N PRO A 51 35.76 -1.05 -6.88
CA PRO A 51 34.55 -0.24 -6.83
C PRO A 51 34.39 0.68 -8.05
N PHE A 52 33.15 1.05 -8.33
CA PHE A 52 32.74 2.02 -9.34
C PHE A 52 32.08 3.24 -8.67
N LEU A 53 32.47 4.46 -9.05
CA LEU A 53 31.85 5.71 -8.59
C LEU A 53 31.49 6.60 -9.79
N PRO A 54 30.18 6.77 -10.11
CA PRO A 54 29.74 7.73 -11.11
C PRO A 54 29.64 9.14 -10.55
N VAL A 55 29.98 10.11 -11.40
CA VAL A 55 29.83 11.55 -11.19
C VAL A 55 29.26 12.14 -12.47
N TRP A 56 28.16 12.88 -12.36
CA TRP A 56 27.50 13.52 -13.52
C TRP A 56 26.76 14.78 -13.11
N THR A 57 26.25 15.55 -14.07
CA THR A 57 25.37 16.69 -13.79
C THR A 57 23.93 16.44 -14.22
N GLU A 58 23.00 17.09 -13.52
CA GLU A 58 21.58 17.10 -13.85
C GLU A 58 21.07 18.53 -13.69
N GLY A 59 21.02 19.27 -14.79
CA GLY A 59 20.54 20.66 -14.79
C GLY A 59 21.42 21.56 -13.90
N ASP A 60 20.87 22.02 -12.77
CA ASP A 60 21.54 22.89 -11.80
C ASP A 60 22.24 22.14 -10.67
N ARG A 61 22.50 20.83 -10.83
CA ARG A 61 23.08 19.97 -9.80
C ARG A 61 24.23 19.13 -10.35
N ALA A 62 25.22 18.84 -9.50
CA ALA A 62 26.15 17.73 -9.70
C ALA A 62 25.79 16.58 -8.75
N VAL A 63 25.88 15.35 -9.24
CA VAL A 63 25.57 14.13 -8.48
C VAL A 63 26.83 13.29 -8.36
N VAL A 64 27.12 12.85 -7.14
CA VAL A 64 28.24 11.98 -6.78
C VAL A 64 27.69 10.71 -6.18
N GLY A 65 27.94 9.56 -6.80
CA GLY A 65 27.54 8.27 -6.26
C GLY A 65 26.35 7.61 -6.97
N PRO A 66 26.08 6.34 -6.62
CA PRO A 66 26.59 5.67 -5.43
C PRO A 66 27.95 5.01 -5.67
N VAL A 67 28.68 4.71 -4.59
CA VAL A 67 29.83 3.80 -4.68
C VAL A 67 29.29 2.39 -4.89
N VAL A 68 29.45 1.86 -6.10
CA VAL A 68 28.99 0.53 -6.48
C VAL A 68 30.12 -0.47 -6.31
N ARG A 69 29.87 -1.55 -5.57
CA ARG A 69 30.80 -2.68 -5.47
C ARG A 69 30.27 -3.87 -6.26
N PRO A 70 31.08 -4.47 -7.15
CA PRO A 70 30.70 -5.70 -7.82
C PRO A 70 30.27 -6.78 -6.82
N GLY A 71 29.12 -7.40 -7.07
CA GLY A 71 28.55 -8.45 -6.21
C GLY A 71 27.82 -7.98 -4.94
N VAL A 72 27.78 -6.68 -4.65
CA VAL A 72 27.05 -6.13 -3.49
C VAL A 72 25.78 -5.39 -3.97
N PRO A 73 24.58 -5.72 -3.43
CA PRO A 73 23.35 -5.01 -3.79
C PRO A 73 23.38 -3.52 -3.43
N GLY A 74 22.84 -2.70 -4.34
CA GLY A 74 22.85 -1.24 -4.24
C GLY A 74 23.60 -0.55 -5.38
N CYS A 75 23.43 -1.04 -6.62
CA CYS A 75 24.11 -0.49 -7.79
C CYS A 75 23.46 0.81 -8.31
N HIS A 76 24.03 1.40 -9.36
CA HIS A 76 23.48 2.60 -9.99
C HIS A 76 22.06 2.40 -10.56
N ARG A 77 21.72 1.20 -11.07
CA ARG A 77 20.34 0.87 -11.50
C ARG A 77 19.37 0.88 -10.31
N CYS A 78 19.77 0.38 -9.13
CA CYS A 78 18.94 0.51 -7.93
C CYS A 78 18.69 1.99 -7.60
N LEU A 79 19.73 2.83 -7.64
CA LEU A 79 19.55 4.26 -7.45
C LEU A 79 18.58 4.85 -8.49
N GLY A 80 18.75 4.52 -9.77
CA GLY A 80 17.84 4.95 -10.84
C GLY A 80 16.38 4.55 -10.60
N MET A 81 16.14 3.30 -10.20
CA MET A 81 14.82 2.78 -9.84
C MET A 81 14.24 3.52 -8.64
N ARG A 82 15.01 3.73 -7.57
CA ARG A 82 14.58 4.49 -6.38
C ARG A 82 14.22 5.93 -6.73
N ARG A 83 15.05 6.60 -7.54
CA ARG A 83 14.76 7.95 -8.01
C ARG A 83 13.54 7.99 -8.93
N ALA A 84 13.21 6.91 -9.64
CA ALA A 84 12.00 6.87 -10.47
C ALA A 84 10.71 6.94 -9.66
N HIS A 85 10.74 6.64 -8.35
CA HIS A 85 9.60 6.86 -7.46
C HIS A 85 9.33 8.34 -7.14
N ALA A 86 10.22 9.27 -7.54
CA ALA A 86 10.01 10.70 -7.33
C ALA A 86 9.10 11.30 -8.44
N PRO A 87 7.90 11.83 -8.11
CA PRO A 87 6.90 12.25 -9.11
C PRO A 87 7.35 13.39 -10.05
N ASP A 88 8.17 14.33 -9.57
CA ASP A 88 8.69 15.43 -10.41
C ASP A 88 9.61 14.90 -11.54
N ARG A 89 10.18 13.69 -11.38
CA ARG A 89 10.97 13.05 -12.43
C ARG A 89 10.15 12.55 -13.60
N ALA A 90 8.85 12.27 -13.44
CA ALA A 90 7.99 11.92 -14.56
C ALA A 90 7.85 13.11 -15.51
N VAL A 91 7.60 14.30 -14.97
CA VAL A 91 7.56 15.56 -15.73
C VAL A 91 8.92 15.85 -16.36
N ALA A 92 10.01 15.77 -15.58
CA ALA A 92 11.36 15.95 -16.12
C ALA A 92 11.66 14.96 -17.25
N ARG A 93 11.31 13.68 -17.11
CA ARG A 93 11.47 12.65 -18.14
C ARG A 93 10.65 12.98 -19.39
N ALA A 94 9.40 13.43 -19.24
CA ALA A 94 8.54 13.81 -20.35
C ALA A 94 9.10 15.00 -21.14
N VAL A 95 9.52 16.07 -20.44
CA VAL A 95 10.16 17.25 -21.07
C VAL A 95 11.45 16.84 -21.79
N LEU A 96 12.28 16.04 -21.13
CA LEU A 96 13.56 15.60 -21.68
C LEU A 96 13.40 14.61 -22.86
N GLY A 97 12.31 13.84 -22.91
CA GLY A 97 11.98 13.00 -24.07
C GLY A 97 11.73 13.79 -25.36
N HIS A 98 11.30 15.05 -25.25
CA HIS A 98 11.09 15.94 -26.40
C HIS A 98 12.35 16.68 -26.85
N ALA A 99 13.40 16.68 -26.03
CA ALA A 99 14.65 17.41 -26.30
C ALA A 99 15.88 16.59 -25.83
N PRO A 100 16.16 15.45 -26.49
CA PRO A 100 17.23 14.54 -26.09
C PRO A 100 18.63 15.18 -26.18
N ASP A 101 18.82 16.18 -27.03
CA ASP A 101 20.11 16.89 -27.15
C ASP A 101 20.51 17.61 -25.86
N LEU A 102 19.53 17.99 -25.01
CA LEU A 102 19.78 18.59 -23.70
C LEU A 102 20.53 17.64 -22.75
N TYR A 103 20.53 16.32 -22.99
CA TYR A 103 21.30 15.36 -22.19
C TYR A 103 22.82 15.52 -22.38
N THR A 104 23.24 16.05 -23.52
CA THR A 104 24.65 16.08 -23.93
C THR A 104 25.33 17.41 -23.61
N LEU A 105 24.56 18.43 -23.25
CA LEU A 105 25.09 19.76 -22.98
C LEU A 105 25.64 19.85 -21.54
N PRO A 106 26.88 20.34 -21.37
CA PRO A 106 27.41 20.65 -20.05
C PRO A 106 26.55 21.67 -19.30
N SER A 107 26.44 21.52 -17.98
CA SER A 107 25.71 22.52 -17.18
C SER A 107 26.48 23.85 -17.17
N PRO A 108 25.84 24.99 -17.56
CA PRO A 108 26.48 26.30 -17.50
C PRO A 108 26.75 26.78 -16.05
N LEU A 109 26.23 26.05 -15.05
CA LEU A 109 26.41 26.35 -13.63
C LEU A 109 27.60 25.61 -13.01
N LEU A 110 28.32 24.79 -13.77
CA LEU A 110 29.59 24.17 -13.35
C LEU A 110 30.73 25.21 -13.25
N THR A 111 30.61 26.10 -12.27
CA THR A 111 31.64 27.10 -11.96
C THR A 111 32.86 26.45 -11.29
N ALA A 112 34.01 27.12 -11.29
CA ALA A 112 35.22 26.60 -10.66
C ALA A 112 35.04 26.21 -9.17
N PRO A 113 34.32 26.99 -8.33
CA PRO A 113 33.98 26.56 -6.96
C PRO A 113 33.15 25.27 -6.91
N ALA A 114 32.16 25.11 -7.79
CA ALA A 114 31.30 23.92 -7.84
C ALA A 114 32.08 22.67 -8.25
N VAL A 115 32.95 22.80 -9.27
CA VAL A 115 33.85 21.74 -9.73
C VAL A 115 34.81 21.33 -8.62
N THR A 116 35.43 22.30 -7.94
CA THR A 116 36.36 22.04 -6.83
C THR A 116 35.68 21.32 -5.67
N LEU A 117 34.49 21.78 -5.26
CA LEU A 117 33.70 21.16 -4.20
C LEU A 117 33.33 19.72 -4.56
N THR A 118 32.81 19.50 -5.77
CA THR A 118 32.41 18.18 -6.27
C THR A 118 33.61 17.22 -6.29
N ALA A 119 34.76 17.66 -6.82
CA ALA A 119 35.97 16.83 -6.87
C ALA A 119 36.49 16.46 -5.48
N ARG A 120 36.41 17.38 -4.50
CA ARG A 120 36.77 17.10 -3.11
C ARG A 120 35.84 16.08 -2.46
N LEU A 121 34.53 16.19 -2.68
CA LEU A 121 33.54 15.22 -2.17
C LEU A 121 33.74 13.83 -2.76
N VAL A 122 34.10 13.73 -4.04
CA VAL A 122 34.47 12.46 -4.70
C VAL A 122 35.70 11.85 -4.03
N ALA A 123 36.74 12.66 -3.82
CA ALA A 123 37.98 12.19 -3.20
C ALA A 123 37.76 11.75 -1.74
N GLU A 124 36.94 12.48 -0.97
CA GLU A 124 36.51 12.09 0.38
C GLU A 124 35.77 10.75 0.34
N ARG A 125 34.80 10.60 -0.57
CA ARG A 125 34.00 9.39 -0.75
C ARG A 125 34.85 8.16 -1.10
N LEU A 126 35.90 8.31 -1.89
CA LEU A 126 36.78 7.17 -2.21
C LEU A 126 37.67 6.76 -1.03
N THR A 127 38.02 7.70 -0.16
CA THR A 127 38.94 7.46 0.97
C THR A 127 38.25 7.14 2.30
N ALA A 128 36.95 7.41 2.42
CA ALA A 128 36.21 7.17 3.66
C ALA A 128 36.08 5.67 3.96
N PRO A 129 36.39 5.23 5.18
CA PRO A 129 36.40 3.80 5.54
C PRO A 129 35.03 3.13 5.38
N ASP A 130 33.94 3.88 5.61
CA ASP A 130 32.55 3.40 5.50
C ASP A 130 31.83 3.84 4.22
N ALA A 131 32.44 4.72 3.41
CA ALA A 131 31.85 5.16 2.14
C ALA A 131 31.43 4.04 1.19
N PRO A 132 32.09 2.87 1.19
CA PRO A 132 31.66 1.76 0.37
C PRO A 132 30.47 0.94 0.93
N ALA A 133 30.00 1.23 2.15
CA ALA A 133 28.77 0.70 2.75
C ALA A 133 27.61 1.70 2.69
N ALA A 134 27.91 2.99 2.52
CA ALA A 134 26.94 4.05 2.34
C ALA A 134 26.28 3.94 0.95
N ARG A 135 25.19 3.18 0.87
CA ARG A 135 24.27 3.15 -0.29
C ARG A 135 23.58 4.51 -0.42
N SER A 136 24.34 5.49 -0.87
CA SER A 136 23.88 6.88 -0.94
C SER A 136 24.47 7.60 -2.14
N MET A 137 23.73 8.61 -2.59
CA MET A 137 24.23 9.62 -3.50
C MET A 137 24.35 10.95 -2.77
N THR A 138 25.28 11.79 -3.21
CA THR A 138 25.38 13.18 -2.78
C THR A 138 25.05 14.08 -3.94
N VAL A 139 24.25 15.11 -3.64
CA VAL A 139 23.85 16.13 -4.60
C VAL A 139 24.49 17.44 -4.17
N VAL A 140 25.12 18.12 -5.12
CA VAL A 140 25.68 19.47 -4.95
C VAL A 140 24.85 20.42 -5.80
N GLY A 141 24.16 21.36 -5.16
CA GLY A 141 23.48 22.44 -5.86
C GLY A 141 24.49 23.39 -6.49
N LEU A 142 24.52 23.50 -7.82
CA LEU A 142 25.55 24.27 -8.53
C LEU A 142 25.40 25.79 -8.36
N ARG A 143 24.21 26.26 -7.97
CA ARG A 143 23.93 27.68 -7.74
C ARG A 143 24.32 28.15 -6.33
N ALA A 144 23.95 27.39 -5.30
CA ALA A 144 24.14 27.77 -3.90
C ALA A 144 25.27 27.00 -3.21
N LEU A 145 25.83 25.98 -3.87
CA LEU A 145 26.82 25.04 -3.32
C LEU A 145 26.33 24.33 -2.05
N ASP A 146 25.01 24.17 -1.90
CA ASP A 146 24.41 23.33 -0.89
C ASP A 146 24.69 21.85 -1.21
N VAL A 147 24.89 21.05 -0.16
CA VAL A 147 25.23 19.64 -0.27
C VAL A 147 24.23 18.83 0.53
N SER A 148 23.58 17.87 -0.13
CA SER A 148 22.68 16.91 0.50
C SER A 148 23.12 15.48 0.20
N THR A 149 22.85 14.56 1.13
CA THR A 149 23.15 13.13 0.95
C THR A 149 21.88 12.33 1.14
N HIS A 150 21.63 11.42 0.19
CA HIS A 150 20.39 10.68 0.05
C HIS A 150 20.71 9.18 0.07
N ALA A 151 20.27 8.49 1.13
CA ALA A 151 20.47 7.06 1.30
C ALA A 151 19.32 6.27 0.66
N PHE A 152 19.63 5.09 0.13
CA PHE A 152 18.63 4.24 -0.51
C PHE A 152 18.85 2.77 -0.19
N LEU A 153 17.75 2.02 -0.22
CA LEU A 153 17.78 0.57 -0.11
C LEU A 153 17.95 -0.07 -1.50
N PRO A 154 18.73 -1.17 -1.63
CA PRO A 154 18.78 -1.91 -2.89
C PRO A 154 17.38 -2.34 -3.32
N ASP A 155 17.08 -2.25 -4.61
CA ASP A 155 15.82 -2.78 -5.13
C ASP A 155 16.00 -4.28 -5.45
N PRO A 156 15.21 -5.18 -4.84
CA PRO A 156 15.37 -6.62 -5.02
C PRO A 156 14.99 -7.09 -6.44
N CYS A 157 14.23 -6.27 -7.19
CA CYS A 157 13.89 -6.50 -8.59
C CYS A 157 14.91 -5.88 -9.57
N CYS A 158 16.04 -5.34 -9.08
CA CYS A 158 17.07 -4.75 -9.93
C CYS A 158 17.64 -5.77 -10.93
N PRO A 159 17.70 -5.45 -12.24
CA PRO A 159 18.19 -6.38 -13.26
C PRO A 159 19.70 -6.65 -13.18
N VAL A 160 20.45 -5.86 -12.42
CA VAL A 160 21.91 -5.92 -12.33
C VAL A 160 22.39 -6.60 -11.04
N CYS A 161 21.83 -6.20 -9.90
CA CYS A 161 22.27 -6.68 -8.58
C CYS A 161 21.14 -7.17 -7.68
N GLY A 162 19.91 -7.24 -8.22
CA GLY A 162 18.77 -7.84 -7.56
C GLY A 162 18.74 -9.35 -7.76
N GLY A 163 17.67 -9.97 -7.30
CA GLY A 163 17.50 -11.41 -7.33
C GLY A 163 16.46 -11.83 -6.31
N LEU A 164 15.21 -11.96 -6.76
CA LEU A 164 14.16 -12.52 -5.93
C LEU A 164 14.35 -14.03 -5.84
N PRO A 165 14.31 -14.63 -4.64
CA PRO A 165 14.22 -16.06 -4.52
C PRO A 165 12.92 -16.56 -5.15
N ASP A 166 12.94 -17.78 -5.66
CA ASP A 166 11.73 -18.41 -6.19
C ASP A 166 10.70 -18.60 -5.08
N ASP A 167 9.43 -18.41 -5.45
CA ASP A 167 8.32 -18.75 -4.58
C ASP A 167 8.21 -20.28 -4.46
N ALA A 168 7.96 -20.75 -3.24
CA ALA A 168 8.03 -22.17 -2.91
C ALA A 168 7.11 -22.51 -1.74
N PRO A 169 6.63 -23.77 -1.63
CA PRO A 169 5.74 -24.17 -0.53
C PRO A 169 6.42 -24.05 0.85
N THR A 170 7.74 -24.03 0.92
CA THR A 170 8.51 -23.84 2.16
C THR A 170 8.57 -22.38 2.62
N ALA A 171 8.18 -21.44 1.76
CA ALA A 171 8.31 -20.00 1.98
C ALA A 171 7.07 -19.34 2.61
N VAL A 172 6.06 -20.13 2.96
CA VAL A 172 4.80 -19.65 3.55
C VAL A 172 4.91 -19.48 5.08
N PRO A 173 4.09 -18.62 5.71
CA PRO A 173 4.15 -18.34 7.15
C PRO A 173 3.52 -19.46 8.01
N ARG A 174 4.06 -20.68 7.91
CA ARG A 174 3.47 -21.92 8.47
C ARG A 174 3.49 -22.06 9.99
N ALA A 175 4.54 -21.56 10.64
CA ALA A 175 4.84 -21.89 12.04
C ALA A 175 4.57 -20.66 12.91
N LEU A 176 3.40 -20.64 13.54
CA LEU A 176 3.08 -19.64 14.54
C LEU A 176 3.93 -19.88 15.78
N ALA A 177 4.72 -18.88 16.18
CA ALA A 177 5.53 -18.89 17.39
C ALA A 177 4.81 -18.10 18.50
N PRO A 178 5.01 -18.41 19.79
CA PRO A 178 4.50 -17.58 20.89
C PRO A 178 4.93 -16.12 20.75
N ARG A 179 3.99 -15.20 20.96
CA ARG A 179 4.15 -13.75 20.91
C ARG A 179 3.53 -13.11 22.16
N PRO A 180 4.19 -13.26 23.33
CA PRO A 180 3.71 -12.65 24.56
C PRO A 180 3.57 -11.14 24.39
N LYS A 181 2.42 -10.60 24.79
CA LYS A 181 2.14 -9.18 24.65
C LYS A 181 2.85 -8.43 25.78
N PRO A 182 3.61 -7.37 25.47
CA PRO A 182 4.23 -6.54 26.51
C PRO A 182 3.21 -5.69 27.28
N ARG A 183 2.00 -5.54 26.73
CA ARG A 183 0.90 -4.73 27.27
C ARG A 183 -0.43 -5.15 26.62
N PRO A 184 -1.58 -4.84 27.23
CA PRO A 184 -2.89 -5.08 26.61
C PRO A 184 -3.00 -4.42 25.22
N GLY A 185 -3.68 -5.11 24.30
CA GLY A 185 -3.87 -4.67 22.92
C GLY A 185 -3.39 -5.69 21.89
N LEU A 186 -3.34 -5.26 20.63
CA LEU A 186 -2.98 -6.09 19.47
C LEU A 186 -1.68 -5.64 18.78
N ARG A 187 -0.87 -4.83 19.48
CA ARG A 187 0.42 -4.33 18.99
C ARG A 187 1.56 -4.78 19.88
N LEU A 188 2.49 -5.54 19.32
CA LEU A 188 3.68 -6.01 20.05
C LEU A 188 4.74 -4.92 20.16
N ARG A 189 4.86 -4.07 19.14
CA ARG A 189 5.82 -2.96 19.08
C ARG A 189 5.16 -1.73 18.48
N TRP A 190 5.42 -0.55 19.07
CA TRP A 190 5.04 0.71 18.45
C TRP A 190 6.04 1.10 17.36
N PRO A 191 5.59 1.70 16.25
CA PRO A 191 6.51 2.14 15.20
C PRO A 191 7.40 3.28 15.69
N ASP A 192 8.67 3.24 15.28
CA ASP A 192 9.58 4.38 15.42
C ASP A 192 9.43 5.27 14.19
N THR A 193 8.68 6.38 14.36
CA THR A 193 8.40 7.31 13.25
C THR A 193 9.66 7.95 12.68
N ALA A 194 10.70 8.18 13.50
CA ALA A 194 11.96 8.75 13.03
C ALA A 194 12.71 7.75 12.16
N LEU A 195 12.77 6.48 12.57
CA LEU A 195 13.36 5.41 11.77
C LEU A 195 12.58 5.18 10.46
N LEU A 196 11.25 5.16 10.52
CA LEU A 196 10.40 5.03 9.34
C LEU A 196 10.65 6.17 8.34
N ARG A 197 10.72 7.42 8.82
CA ARG A 197 11.05 8.57 7.96
C ARG A 197 12.44 8.40 7.35
N ALA A 198 13.45 8.04 8.14
CA ALA A 198 14.81 7.90 7.67
C ALA A 198 14.99 6.82 6.59
N LEU A 199 14.21 5.73 6.64
CA LEU A 199 14.34 4.60 5.70
C LEU A 199 13.36 4.65 4.53
N LEU A 200 12.17 5.22 4.71
CA LEU A 200 11.11 5.22 3.69
C LEU A 200 10.94 6.56 3.00
N ALA A 201 11.28 7.68 3.66
CA ALA A 201 10.97 9.02 3.17
C ALA A 201 12.23 9.82 2.81
N ASP A 202 12.45 10.06 1.52
CA ASP A 202 13.52 10.92 1.03
C ASP A 202 13.11 11.52 -0.34
N PRO A 203 13.31 12.83 -0.57
CA PRO A 203 12.79 13.50 -1.75
C PRO A 203 13.44 13.03 -3.07
N GLU A 204 14.62 12.41 -3.00
CA GLU A 204 15.32 11.92 -4.18
C GLU A 204 15.23 10.40 -4.33
N THR A 205 15.32 9.66 -3.23
CA THR A 205 15.59 8.20 -3.24
C THR A 205 14.67 7.38 -2.34
N GLY A 206 13.76 8.04 -1.63
CA GLY A 206 12.83 7.39 -0.72
C GLY A 206 11.80 6.56 -1.48
N LEU A 207 11.22 5.59 -0.77
CA LEU A 207 10.02 4.91 -1.24
C LEU A 207 8.87 5.90 -1.42
N VAL A 208 8.78 6.84 -0.47
CA VAL A 208 7.93 8.02 -0.55
C VAL A 208 8.78 9.27 -0.54
N ARG A 209 8.35 10.34 -1.20
CA ARG A 209 9.08 11.62 -1.25
C ARG A 209 9.16 12.29 0.13
N GLY A 210 8.11 12.10 0.91
CA GLY A 210 7.88 12.80 2.16
C GLY A 210 6.43 12.60 2.61
N VAL A 211 6.15 13.09 3.81
CA VAL A 211 4.83 12.99 4.41
C VAL A 211 4.25 14.39 4.54
N THR A 212 3.07 14.61 3.97
CA THR A 212 2.30 15.82 4.22
C THR A 212 1.30 15.55 5.34
N GLN A 213 1.09 16.54 6.19
CA GLN A 213 0.12 16.46 7.28
C GLN A 213 -1.02 17.43 7.02
N ALA A 214 -2.21 17.01 7.40
CA ALA A 214 -3.40 17.83 7.44
C ALA A 214 -4.09 17.64 8.79
N THR A 215 -4.84 18.66 9.20
CA THR A 215 -5.79 18.52 10.29
C THR A 215 -7.17 18.35 9.67
N ALA A 216 -7.75 17.17 9.83
CA ALA A 216 -9.15 16.89 9.55
C ALA A 216 -9.92 16.88 10.88
N ALA A 217 -10.95 16.05 11.03
CA ALA A 217 -11.52 15.76 12.34
C ALA A 217 -10.50 15.18 13.32
N VAL A 218 -9.52 14.43 12.80
CA VAL A 218 -8.35 13.94 13.55
C VAL A 218 -7.09 14.25 12.75
N PRO A 219 -5.89 14.22 13.38
CA PRO A 219 -4.63 14.26 12.66
C PRO A 219 -4.61 13.25 11.50
N LEU A 220 -4.30 13.75 10.31
CA LEU A 220 -4.20 12.99 9.07
C LEU A 220 -2.81 13.22 8.46
N ALA A 221 -2.21 12.17 7.94
CA ALA A 221 -0.99 12.24 7.16
C ALA A 221 -1.16 11.50 5.84
N ARG A 222 -0.46 11.98 4.81
CA ARG A 222 -0.43 11.37 3.48
C ARG A 222 1.02 11.16 3.07
N ALA A 223 1.32 9.96 2.62
CA ALA A 223 2.64 9.56 2.09
C ALA A 223 2.48 9.13 0.62
N PRO A 224 2.65 10.05 -0.35
CA PRO A 224 2.52 9.74 -1.76
C PRO A 224 3.55 8.69 -2.21
N LEU A 225 3.07 7.68 -2.93
CA LEU A 225 3.85 6.58 -3.48
C LEU A 225 3.68 6.59 -5.01
N ALA A 226 4.76 6.87 -5.74
CA ALA A 226 4.73 6.60 -7.17
C ALA A 226 4.95 5.11 -7.39
N LEU A 227 4.09 4.50 -8.21
CA LEU A 227 4.30 3.13 -8.65
C LEU A 227 5.32 3.13 -9.80
N PRO A 228 6.11 2.05 -9.96
CA PRO A 228 6.97 1.90 -11.13
C PRO A 228 6.17 1.98 -12.43
N ASP A 229 6.86 2.33 -13.51
CA ASP A 229 6.32 2.30 -14.87
C ASP A 229 5.18 3.31 -15.16
N GLY A 230 4.91 4.24 -14.23
CA GLY A 230 4.02 5.37 -14.46
C GLY A 230 2.53 5.08 -14.27
N GLY A 231 2.19 4.01 -13.52
CA GLY A 231 0.82 3.74 -13.06
C GLY A 231 0.25 4.85 -12.19
N GLU A 232 -1.06 4.78 -11.88
CA GLU A 232 -1.72 5.76 -11.02
C GLU A 232 -0.98 5.91 -9.68
N ALA A 233 -0.83 7.15 -9.23
CA ALA A 233 -0.09 7.45 -8.01
C ALA A 233 -0.88 6.96 -6.79
N GLU A 234 -0.30 6.01 -6.06
CA GLU A 234 -0.80 5.53 -4.78
C GLU A 234 -0.41 6.48 -3.64
N ALA A 235 -1.01 6.31 -2.47
CA ALA A 235 -0.55 6.99 -1.26
C ALA A 235 -0.97 6.21 -0.01
N GLY A 236 -0.09 6.15 0.99
CA GLY A 236 -0.51 5.81 2.34
C GLY A 236 -1.27 6.96 2.99
N LEU A 237 -2.32 6.67 3.73
CA LEU A 237 -3.20 7.59 4.43
C LEU A 237 -3.33 7.18 5.90
N GLY A 238 -2.58 7.84 6.77
CA GLY A 238 -2.58 7.54 8.19
C GLY A 238 -3.43 8.52 8.99
N ALA A 239 -4.35 8.01 9.80
CA ALA A 239 -5.07 8.75 10.82
C ALA A 239 -4.63 8.32 12.22
N GLY A 240 -4.74 9.20 13.20
CA GLY A 240 -4.39 8.85 14.58
C GLY A 240 -4.74 9.94 15.59
N PRO A 241 -4.59 9.65 16.88
CA PRO A 241 -4.85 10.62 17.95
C PRO A 241 -3.87 11.81 17.93
N ASP A 242 -2.71 11.64 17.31
CA ASP A 242 -1.68 12.64 17.17
C ASP A 242 -0.98 12.57 15.80
N ARG A 243 -0.19 13.61 15.50
CA ARG A 243 0.51 13.78 14.22
C ARG A 243 1.59 12.73 13.97
N ASP A 244 2.23 12.22 15.01
CA ASP A 244 3.31 11.24 14.88
C ASP A 244 2.73 9.86 14.54
N THR A 245 1.68 9.46 15.25
CA THR A 245 0.91 8.24 14.95
C THR A 245 0.33 8.27 13.54
N ALA A 246 -0.29 9.39 13.12
CA ALA A 246 -0.80 9.55 11.76
C ALA A 246 0.33 9.43 10.72
N THR A 247 1.49 10.03 10.98
CA THR A 247 2.66 9.92 10.09
C THR A 247 3.14 8.48 9.96
N ALA A 248 3.32 7.78 11.08
CA ALA A 248 3.79 6.41 11.10
C ALA A 248 2.83 5.51 10.32
N ALA A 249 1.52 5.65 10.55
CA ALA A 249 0.49 4.92 9.82
C ALA A 249 0.57 5.19 8.30
N ALA A 250 0.71 6.46 7.87
CA ALA A 250 0.81 6.80 6.45
C ALA A 250 2.06 6.19 5.78
N LEU A 251 3.21 6.20 6.47
CA LEU A 251 4.44 5.59 5.97
C LEU A 251 4.33 4.07 5.86
N LEU A 252 3.77 3.45 6.90
CA LEU A 252 3.57 2.00 6.95
C LEU A 252 2.58 1.54 5.87
N GLU A 253 1.46 2.23 5.71
CA GLU A 253 0.50 1.92 4.65
C GLU A 253 1.12 2.12 3.25
N GLY A 254 1.92 3.18 3.06
CA GLY A 254 2.67 3.35 1.81
C GLY A 254 3.61 2.17 1.51
N ALA A 255 4.32 1.67 2.52
CA ALA A 255 5.18 0.50 2.39
C ALA A 255 4.38 -0.81 2.15
N GLU A 256 3.22 -0.95 2.79
CA GLU A 256 2.30 -2.07 2.56
C GLU A 256 1.77 -2.07 1.13
N ARG A 257 1.31 -0.93 0.61
CA ARG A 257 0.87 -0.78 -0.79
C ARG A 257 2.00 -1.16 -1.73
N TYR A 258 3.21 -0.67 -1.50
CA TYR A 258 4.38 -1.04 -2.31
C TYR A 258 4.64 -2.54 -2.36
N ALA A 259 4.46 -3.25 -1.24
CA ALA A 259 4.61 -4.70 -1.14
C ALA A 259 3.47 -5.48 -1.82
N SER A 260 2.26 -4.93 -1.79
CA SER A 260 1.01 -5.60 -2.17
C SER A 260 0.62 -5.44 -3.63
N VAL A 261 1.16 -4.45 -4.34
CA VAL A 261 0.80 -4.20 -5.75
C VAL A 261 1.33 -5.27 -6.71
N ARG A 262 2.52 -5.83 -6.45
CA ARG A 262 3.15 -6.88 -7.27
C ARG A 262 4.17 -7.70 -6.45
N PRO A 263 4.53 -8.92 -6.88
CA PRO A 263 5.55 -9.72 -6.22
C PRO A 263 6.90 -9.00 -6.16
N ARG A 264 7.35 -8.70 -4.93
CA ARG A 264 8.65 -8.09 -4.61
C ARG A 264 9.43 -8.82 -3.53
N ALA A 265 8.78 -9.77 -2.86
CA ALA A 265 9.43 -10.66 -1.92
C ALA A 265 10.03 -11.87 -2.63
N ARG A 266 9.31 -12.41 -3.63
CA ARG A 266 9.62 -13.67 -4.32
C ARG A 266 9.21 -13.62 -5.78
N ARG A 267 9.91 -14.40 -6.61
CA ARG A 267 9.57 -14.59 -8.02
C ARG A 267 8.46 -15.62 -8.16
N THR A 268 7.36 -15.24 -8.80
CA THR A 268 6.30 -16.17 -9.19
C THR A 268 6.83 -17.14 -10.24
N VAL A 269 6.84 -18.45 -9.91
CA VAL A 269 7.38 -19.50 -10.79
C VAL A 269 6.35 -20.54 -11.21
N VAL A 270 5.21 -20.64 -10.52
CA VAL A 270 4.17 -21.60 -10.86
C VAL A 270 3.22 -20.99 -11.90
N ARG A 271 3.23 -21.54 -13.12
CA ARG A 271 2.32 -21.19 -14.22
C ARG A 271 1.64 -22.48 -14.68
N ALA A 272 0.35 -22.61 -14.42
CA ALA A 272 -0.42 -23.81 -14.73
C ALA A 272 -1.90 -23.50 -14.90
N ALA A 273 -2.63 -24.35 -15.63
CA ALA A 273 -4.08 -24.30 -15.63
C ALA A 273 -4.62 -24.84 -14.30
N TYR A 274 -5.77 -24.34 -13.83
CA TYR A 274 -6.35 -24.84 -12.58
C TYR A 274 -6.62 -26.34 -12.64
N ALA A 275 -7.06 -26.85 -13.80
CA ALA A 275 -7.29 -28.28 -14.03
C ALA A 275 -6.06 -29.15 -13.70
N ASP A 276 -4.85 -28.62 -13.90
CA ASP A 276 -3.59 -29.33 -13.66
C ASP A 276 -3.12 -29.28 -12.20
N VAL A 277 -3.58 -28.30 -11.42
CA VAL A 277 -3.12 -28.05 -10.03
C VAL A 277 -4.23 -28.08 -8.98
N ARG A 278 -5.46 -28.45 -9.36
CA ARG A 278 -6.66 -28.37 -8.52
C ARG A 278 -6.55 -29.04 -7.14
N ASP A 279 -5.74 -30.10 -7.02
CA ASP A 279 -5.57 -30.84 -5.77
C ASP A 279 -4.73 -30.06 -4.74
N ASP A 280 -3.90 -29.13 -5.21
CA ASP A 280 -3.04 -28.27 -4.39
C ASP A 280 -3.45 -26.80 -4.40
N ALA A 281 -4.42 -26.44 -5.24
CA ALA A 281 -4.89 -25.07 -5.41
C ALA A 281 -6.19 -24.78 -4.65
N VAL A 282 -6.41 -23.49 -4.41
CA VAL A 282 -7.72 -22.94 -4.05
C VAL A 282 -8.53 -22.79 -5.33
N ASP A 283 -9.78 -23.24 -5.30
CA ASP A 283 -10.70 -23.08 -6.42
C ASP A 283 -11.06 -21.59 -6.61
N PRO A 284 -10.71 -20.95 -7.74
CA PRO A 284 -10.96 -19.53 -7.94
C PRO A 284 -12.44 -19.13 -7.86
N ARG A 285 -13.37 -20.06 -8.11
CA ARG A 285 -14.82 -19.82 -7.97
C ARG A 285 -15.21 -19.48 -6.53
N THR A 286 -14.49 -20.04 -5.55
CA THR A 286 -14.75 -19.80 -4.12
C THR A 286 -14.23 -18.45 -3.63
N LEU A 287 -13.40 -17.76 -4.42
CA LEU A 287 -12.81 -16.48 -4.06
C LEU A 287 -13.67 -15.28 -4.48
N GLY A 288 -14.82 -15.52 -5.12
CA GLY A 288 -15.68 -14.48 -5.66
C GLY A 288 -15.26 -14.05 -7.06
N LEU A 289 -16.17 -14.18 -8.02
CA LEU A 289 -16.01 -13.77 -9.42
C LEU A 289 -16.96 -12.63 -9.77
N HIS A 290 -16.71 -11.97 -10.89
CA HIS A 290 -17.65 -10.97 -11.42
C HIS A 290 -18.94 -11.64 -11.92
N PRO A 291 -20.08 -10.94 -11.89
CA PRO A 291 -21.29 -11.38 -12.59
C PRO A 291 -20.99 -11.75 -14.04
N ASP A 292 -21.53 -12.86 -14.52
CA ASP A 292 -21.16 -13.39 -15.84
C ASP A 292 -21.41 -12.37 -16.96
N SER A 293 -22.50 -11.61 -16.87
CA SER A 293 -22.86 -10.55 -17.82
C SER A 293 -21.85 -9.41 -17.90
N HIS A 294 -21.01 -9.19 -16.88
CA HIS A 294 -20.01 -8.13 -16.89
C HIS A 294 -18.85 -8.46 -17.84
N TYR A 295 -18.51 -9.74 -17.99
CA TYR A 295 -17.44 -10.18 -18.89
C TYR A 295 -17.79 -9.97 -20.38
N ASP A 296 -19.08 -9.79 -20.72
CA ASP A 296 -19.53 -9.49 -22.08
C ASP A 296 -19.59 -7.99 -22.38
N VAL A 297 -19.38 -7.12 -21.38
CA VAL A 297 -19.39 -5.66 -21.57
C VAL A 297 -18.18 -5.27 -22.41
N PRO A 298 -18.37 -4.57 -23.55
CA PRO A 298 -17.25 -4.11 -24.37
C PRO A 298 -16.27 -3.26 -23.56
N GLY A 299 -14.99 -3.62 -23.61
CA GLY A 299 -13.94 -2.90 -22.87
C GLY A 299 -13.74 -3.38 -21.42
N PHE A 300 -14.48 -4.39 -20.93
CA PHE A 300 -14.21 -4.96 -19.61
C PHE A 300 -12.77 -5.52 -19.54
N PRO A 301 -12.00 -5.17 -18.49
CA PRO A 301 -10.56 -5.47 -18.46
C PRO A 301 -10.24 -6.93 -18.13
N PHE A 302 -11.21 -7.70 -17.63
CA PHE A 302 -11.02 -9.08 -17.20
C PHE A 302 -11.68 -10.09 -18.14
N ARG A 303 -11.14 -11.31 -18.18
CA ARG A 303 -11.74 -12.45 -18.88
C ARG A 303 -12.49 -13.35 -17.91
N ARG A 304 -13.40 -14.17 -18.43
CA ARG A 304 -14.00 -15.26 -17.64
C ARG A 304 -12.94 -16.24 -17.14
N PHE A 305 -13.12 -16.72 -15.92
CA PHE A 305 -12.33 -17.83 -15.41
C PHE A 305 -12.64 -19.11 -16.21
N ALA A 306 -11.60 -19.86 -16.56
CA ALA A 306 -11.72 -21.15 -17.22
C ALA A 306 -10.62 -22.09 -16.70
N GLU A 307 -11.00 -23.33 -16.37
CA GLU A 307 -10.12 -24.27 -15.67
C GLU A 307 -8.89 -24.68 -16.48
N ASP A 308 -8.98 -24.62 -17.82
CA ASP A 308 -7.93 -24.97 -18.79
C ASP A 308 -6.99 -23.79 -19.11
N ARG A 309 -7.25 -22.60 -18.57
CA ARG A 309 -6.43 -21.41 -18.82
C ARG A 309 -5.28 -21.34 -17.84
N VAL A 310 -4.07 -21.31 -18.40
CA VAL A 310 -2.84 -21.07 -17.65
C VAL A 310 -2.96 -19.76 -16.88
N THR A 311 -2.70 -19.86 -15.58
CA THR A 311 -2.71 -18.74 -14.63
C THR A 311 -1.42 -18.79 -13.82
N GLU A 312 -1.00 -17.65 -13.28
CA GLU A 312 0.12 -17.58 -12.35
C GLU A 312 -0.35 -17.82 -10.91
N TRP A 313 0.39 -18.63 -10.17
CA TRP A 313 0.04 -19.03 -8.81
C TRP A 313 1.15 -18.68 -7.83
N VAL A 314 0.75 -18.33 -6.60
CA VAL A 314 1.66 -18.10 -5.47
C VAL A 314 1.30 -19.02 -4.32
N TRP A 315 2.26 -19.31 -3.45
CA TRP A 315 2.04 -20.16 -2.29
C TRP A 315 1.43 -19.38 -1.12
N ALA A 316 0.35 -19.90 -0.57
CA ALA A 316 -0.28 -19.43 0.66
C ALA A 316 -0.24 -20.54 1.72
N TRP A 317 -0.14 -20.18 2.99
CA TRP A 317 -0.43 -21.11 4.08
C TRP A 317 -1.94 -21.21 4.30
N SER A 318 -2.51 -22.42 4.22
CA SER A 318 -3.90 -22.67 4.60
C SER A 318 -3.98 -23.15 6.04
N HIS A 319 -4.71 -22.41 6.88
CA HIS A 319 -4.96 -22.80 8.27
C HIS A 319 -5.90 -24.00 8.38
N GLY A 320 -6.92 -24.09 7.51
CA GLY A 320 -7.90 -25.17 7.52
C GLY A 320 -7.35 -26.50 7.00
N ARG A 321 -6.47 -26.46 5.99
CA ARG A 321 -5.78 -27.66 5.46
C ARG A 321 -4.44 -27.93 6.15
N ALA A 322 -3.96 -27.00 6.99
CA ALA A 322 -2.67 -27.04 7.68
C ALA A 322 -1.48 -27.36 6.74
N ARG A 323 -1.49 -26.79 5.53
CA ARG A 323 -0.45 -27.00 4.52
C ARG A 323 -0.34 -25.81 3.56
N PRO A 324 0.78 -25.68 2.83
CA PRO A 324 0.87 -24.76 1.70
C PRO A 324 -0.13 -25.15 0.60
N VAL A 325 -0.77 -24.15 0.00
CA VAL A 325 -1.68 -24.27 -1.16
C VAL A 325 -1.38 -23.19 -2.19
N LEU A 326 -1.75 -23.44 -3.44
CA LEU A 326 -1.63 -22.47 -4.52
C LEU A 326 -2.85 -21.53 -4.51
N LEU A 327 -2.59 -20.23 -4.51
CA LEU A 327 -3.56 -19.16 -4.68
C LEU A 327 -3.26 -18.43 -6.00
N PRO A 328 -4.27 -18.07 -6.82
CA PRO A 328 -3.99 -17.30 -8.03
C PRO A 328 -3.34 -15.96 -7.65
N ARG A 329 -2.26 -15.59 -8.34
CA ARG A 329 -1.45 -14.40 -8.05
C ARG A 329 -2.30 -13.13 -7.98
N SER A 330 -3.37 -13.04 -8.78
CA SER A 330 -4.27 -11.88 -8.84
C SER A 330 -5.04 -11.63 -7.54
N TYR A 331 -5.23 -12.64 -6.68
CA TYR A 331 -5.85 -12.46 -5.36
C TYR A 331 -4.83 -12.10 -4.28
N ALA A 332 -3.55 -12.32 -4.53
CA ALA A 332 -2.48 -11.91 -3.63
C ALA A 332 -1.99 -10.48 -3.94
N TYR A 333 -1.95 -10.08 -5.23
CA TYR A 333 -1.39 -8.82 -5.67
C TYR A 333 -2.32 -8.06 -6.64
N PHE A 334 -2.70 -6.83 -6.28
CA PHE A 334 -3.86 -6.14 -6.85
C PHE A 334 -3.60 -5.21 -8.06
N LEU A 335 -2.35 -5.02 -8.49
CA LEU A 335 -2.02 -4.32 -9.76
C LEU A 335 -1.30 -5.23 -10.76
N SER A 336 -1.51 -6.55 -10.64
CA SER A 336 -0.85 -7.55 -11.49
C SER A 336 -1.41 -7.63 -12.93
N ALA A 337 -2.52 -6.95 -13.24
CA ALA A 337 -3.18 -7.03 -14.53
C ALA A 337 -2.52 -6.19 -15.65
N ASP A 338 -1.79 -5.13 -15.32
CA ASP A 338 -1.26 -4.18 -16.31
C ASP A 338 0.12 -4.55 -16.86
N GLU A 339 0.85 -5.48 -16.23
CA GLU A 339 2.31 -5.45 -16.36
C GLU A 339 2.96 -6.33 -17.42
N ARG A 340 2.33 -7.33 -18.06
CA ARG A 340 3.14 -8.28 -18.87
C ARG A 340 2.61 -8.79 -20.20
N ASP A 341 1.32 -8.70 -20.49
CA ASP A 341 0.83 -9.12 -21.81
C ASP A 341 -0.51 -8.44 -22.11
N PRO A 342 -0.61 -7.58 -23.14
CA PRO A 342 -1.90 -7.08 -23.63
C PRO A 342 -2.92 -8.20 -23.92
N GLY A 343 -2.47 -9.45 -24.08
CA GLY A 343 -3.28 -10.65 -24.26
C GLY A 343 -3.65 -11.43 -22.99
N ASP A 344 -2.97 -11.25 -21.85
CA ASP A 344 -3.25 -12.01 -20.61
C ASP A 344 -4.07 -11.18 -19.62
N ARG A 345 -5.30 -10.86 -20.02
CA ARG A 345 -6.29 -10.27 -19.12
C ARG A 345 -6.51 -11.24 -17.96
N GLY A 346 -6.25 -10.81 -16.73
CA GLY A 346 -6.65 -11.53 -15.52
C GLY A 346 -8.17 -11.77 -15.49
N PHE A 347 -8.69 -12.47 -14.49
CA PHE A 347 -10.12 -12.80 -14.43
C PHE A 347 -10.89 -12.14 -13.29
N VAL A 348 -10.20 -11.35 -12.45
CA VAL A 348 -10.80 -10.60 -11.35
C VAL A 348 -10.10 -9.28 -11.08
N PHE A 349 -10.87 -8.29 -10.63
CA PHE A 349 -10.41 -7.11 -9.91
C PHE A 349 -10.11 -7.45 -8.45
N GLU A 350 -9.01 -6.95 -7.89
CA GLU A 350 -8.64 -7.11 -6.49
C GLU A 350 -8.09 -5.79 -5.95
N VAL A 351 -8.01 -5.66 -4.62
CA VAL A 351 -7.49 -4.47 -3.92
C VAL A 351 -6.64 -4.89 -2.70
N SER A 352 -6.29 -3.95 -1.83
CA SER A 352 -5.48 -4.19 -0.63
C SER A 352 -6.20 -4.94 0.50
N ASN A 353 -7.45 -5.40 0.33
CA ASN A 353 -8.23 -6.01 1.41
C ASN A 353 -7.51 -7.19 2.07
N GLY A 354 -7.23 -7.13 3.37
CA GLY A 354 -6.52 -8.17 4.09
C GLY A 354 -5.00 -8.10 3.94
N CYS A 355 -4.46 -7.09 3.25
CA CYS A 355 -3.05 -6.72 3.35
C CYS A 355 -2.82 -6.06 4.71
N ALA A 356 -1.76 -6.47 5.40
CA ALA A 356 -1.42 -5.86 6.67
C ALA A 356 0.07 -5.98 6.99
N LEU A 357 0.55 -5.02 7.77
CA LEU A 357 1.87 -5.05 8.39
C LEU A 357 1.80 -5.42 9.87
N GLY A 358 2.85 -6.09 10.33
CA GLY A 358 3.09 -6.38 11.74
C GLY A 358 4.60 -6.43 12.04
N SER A 359 4.96 -6.39 13.31
CA SER A 359 6.33 -6.68 13.76
C SER A 359 6.71 -8.16 13.62
N CYS A 360 5.73 -9.01 13.32
CA CYS A 360 5.88 -10.42 13.00
C CYS A 360 4.71 -10.88 12.12
N SER A 361 4.80 -12.10 11.59
CA SER A 361 3.75 -12.68 10.75
C SER A 361 2.44 -12.89 11.49
N GLU A 362 2.46 -13.25 12.78
CA GLU A 362 1.25 -13.44 13.58
C GLU A 362 0.46 -12.14 13.72
N GLU A 363 1.16 -11.03 13.98
CA GLU A 363 0.55 -9.71 14.07
C GLU A 363 -0.01 -9.26 12.72
N ALA A 364 0.76 -9.42 11.63
CA ALA A 364 0.29 -9.07 10.28
C ALA A 364 -0.97 -9.87 9.90
N GLN A 365 -0.97 -11.20 10.12
CA GLN A 365 -2.13 -12.05 9.86
C GLN A 365 -3.36 -11.64 10.69
N LEU A 366 -3.16 -11.29 11.96
CA LEU A 366 -4.26 -10.88 12.83
C LEU A 366 -4.93 -9.59 12.32
N HIS A 367 -4.14 -8.58 11.96
CA HIS A 367 -4.70 -7.32 11.45
C HIS A 367 -5.31 -7.48 10.05
N GLY A 368 -4.71 -8.31 9.19
CA GLY A 368 -5.29 -8.65 7.88
C GLY A 368 -6.62 -9.39 8.00
N LEU A 369 -6.74 -10.33 8.94
CA LEU A 369 -8.00 -11.05 9.18
C LEU A 369 -9.09 -10.15 9.77
N LEU A 370 -8.73 -9.19 10.63
CA LEU A 370 -9.67 -8.18 11.13
C LEU A 370 -10.16 -7.27 9.99
N GLU A 371 -9.30 -6.88 9.07
CA GLU A 371 -9.75 -6.11 7.89
C GLU A 371 -10.69 -6.94 7.02
N VAL A 372 -10.39 -8.22 6.77
CA VAL A 372 -11.30 -9.12 6.05
C VAL A 372 -12.66 -9.19 6.74
N ALA A 373 -12.70 -9.33 8.08
CA ALA A 373 -13.94 -9.34 8.85
C ALA A 373 -14.75 -8.04 8.71
N GLU A 374 -14.06 -6.89 8.70
CA GLU A 374 -14.67 -5.57 8.51
C GLU A 374 -15.34 -5.46 7.14
N ARG A 375 -14.60 -5.76 6.06
CA ARG A 375 -15.12 -5.67 4.69
C ARG A 375 -16.26 -6.67 4.48
N ASP A 376 -16.05 -7.91 4.89
CA ASP A 376 -17.01 -8.98 4.74
C ASP A 376 -18.36 -8.65 5.41
N ALA A 377 -18.31 -8.11 6.63
CA ALA A 377 -19.48 -7.64 7.37
C ALA A 377 -20.25 -6.56 6.62
N PHE A 378 -19.57 -5.48 6.21
CA PHE A 378 -20.22 -4.38 5.52
C PHE A 378 -20.78 -4.79 4.15
N PHE A 379 -19.98 -5.49 3.32
CA PHE A 379 -20.39 -5.85 1.97
C PHE A 379 -21.49 -6.91 1.96
N THR A 380 -21.47 -7.84 2.92
CA THR A 380 -22.58 -8.80 3.10
C THR A 380 -23.87 -8.06 3.46
N ALA A 381 -23.83 -7.12 4.40
CA ALA A 381 -25.00 -6.32 4.75
C ALA A 381 -25.50 -5.47 3.57
N TRP A 382 -24.58 -4.84 2.83
CA TRP A 382 -24.90 -4.02 1.66
C TRP A 382 -25.59 -4.79 0.55
N TYR A 383 -24.97 -5.89 0.10
CA TYR A 383 -25.50 -6.65 -1.02
C TYR A 383 -26.80 -7.36 -0.67
N ARG A 384 -26.98 -7.79 0.58
CA ARG A 384 -28.21 -8.46 1.03
C ARG A 384 -29.29 -7.49 1.53
N ARG A 385 -29.02 -6.19 1.53
CA ARG A 385 -29.90 -5.16 2.13
C ARG A 385 -30.29 -5.49 3.57
N THR A 386 -29.35 -6.03 4.35
CA THR A 386 -29.59 -6.43 5.74
C THR A 386 -29.64 -5.18 6.62
N PRO A 387 -30.76 -4.90 7.31
CA PRO A 387 -30.81 -3.83 8.29
C PRO A 387 -29.85 -4.10 9.45
N LEU A 388 -29.22 -3.04 9.97
CA LEU A 388 -28.25 -3.14 11.05
C LEU A 388 -28.83 -2.60 12.35
N ASP A 389 -28.48 -3.22 13.46
CA ASP A 389 -28.92 -2.76 14.77
C ASP A 389 -28.09 -1.54 15.20
N ALA A 390 -28.77 -0.46 15.61
CA ALA A 390 -28.09 0.73 16.10
C ALA A 390 -27.55 0.52 17.52
N ILE A 391 -26.37 1.08 17.76
CA ILE A 391 -25.68 1.09 19.06
C ILE A 391 -25.79 2.49 19.65
N ASP A 392 -26.19 2.59 20.91
CA ASP A 392 -26.14 3.83 21.69
C ASP A 392 -24.69 4.16 22.07
N PRO A 393 -24.07 5.21 21.50
CA PRO A 393 -22.70 5.59 21.83
C PRO A 393 -22.51 5.99 23.30
N GLY A 394 -23.57 6.50 23.95
CA GLY A 394 -23.56 6.91 25.35
C GLY A 394 -23.39 5.74 26.33
N SER A 395 -23.69 4.52 25.88
CA SER A 395 -23.58 3.30 26.67
C SER A 395 -22.15 2.73 26.76
N ALA A 396 -21.21 3.25 25.98
CA ALA A 396 -19.82 2.79 25.96
C ALA A 396 -19.08 3.08 27.28
N ARG A 397 -18.24 2.14 27.71
CA ARG A 397 -17.34 2.30 28.86
C ARG A 397 -16.13 3.14 28.49
N ASP A 398 -15.54 2.88 27.33
CA ASP A 398 -14.51 3.71 26.71
C ASP A 398 -15.14 5.04 26.28
N ARG A 399 -14.79 6.09 27.01
CA ARG A 399 -15.29 7.45 26.77
C ARG A 399 -14.81 8.02 25.43
N THR A 400 -13.82 7.42 24.79
CA THR A 400 -13.38 7.80 23.44
C THR A 400 -14.51 7.67 22.42
N VAL A 401 -15.38 6.65 22.55
CA VAL A 401 -16.50 6.44 21.62
C VAL A 401 -17.47 7.64 21.60
N PRO A 402 -18.15 8.01 22.71
CA PRO A 402 -19.06 9.14 22.70
C PRO A 402 -18.35 10.48 22.43
N LEU A 403 -17.08 10.64 22.82
CA LEU A 403 -16.32 11.85 22.53
C LEU A 403 -16.04 12.03 21.04
N LEU A 404 -15.66 10.96 20.32
CA LEU A 404 -15.45 11.01 18.87
C LEU A 404 -16.77 11.24 18.12
N VAL A 405 -17.86 10.61 18.54
CA VAL A 405 -19.20 10.84 17.98
C VAL A 405 -19.59 12.32 18.11
N GLU A 406 -19.49 12.88 19.31
CA GLU A 406 -19.84 14.28 19.56
C GLU A 406 -18.91 15.23 18.79
N HIS A 407 -17.60 14.96 18.78
CA HIS A 407 -16.63 15.76 18.05
C HIS A 407 -16.92 15.81 16.55
N LEU A 408 -17.23 14.67 15.94
CA LEU A 408 -17.61 14.60 14.51
C LEU A 408 -18.92 15.33 14.24
N ALA A 409 -19.91 15.18 15.12
CA ALA A 409 -21.18 15.86 14.99
C ALA A 409 -21.02 17.38 15.10
N GLN A 410 -20.27 17.89 16.07
CA GLN A 410 -20.02 19.32 16.23
C GLN A 410 -19.20 19.91 15.08
N LEU A 411 -18.19 19.19 14.60
CA LEU A 411 -17.30 19.68 13.55
C LEU A 411 -17.99 19.76 12.18
N THR A 412 -18.90 18.84 11.90
CA THR A 412 -19.45 18.66 10.54
C THR A 412 -20.96 18.92 10.46
N GLY A 413 -21.65 18.98 11.60
CA GLY A 413 -23.11 19.06 11.71
C GLY A 413 -23.84 17.78 11.28
N HIS A 414 -23.14 16.68 11.00
CA HIS A 414 -23.77 15.41 10.66
C HIS A 414 -24.15 14.67 11.92
N ARG A 415 -25.28 13.95 11.89
CA ARG A 415 -25.58 12.95 12.90
C ARG A 415 -24.77 11.70 12.63
N VAL A 416 -24.10 11.19 13.66
CA VAL A 416 -23.28 9.97 13.55
C VAL A 416 -24.00 8.81 14.22
N HIS A 417 -24.25 7.76 13.45
CA HIS A 417 -24.84 6.50 13.88
C HIS A 417 -23.76 5.41 13.96
N LEU A 418 -23.81 4.59 15.02
CA LEU A 418 -23.01 3.38 15.14
C LEU A 418 -23.91 2.17 14.92
N LEU A 419 -23.55 1.28 14.00
CA LEU A 419 -24.37 0.15 13.59
C LEU A 419 -23.59 -1.16 13.73
N ASP A 420 -24.18 -2.19 14.34
CA ASP A 420 -23.58 -3.51 14.48
C ASP A 420 -23.74 -4.32 13.18
N ALA A 421 -22.61 -4.62 12.54
CA ALA A 421 -22.54 -5.47 11.36
C ALA A 421 -21.95 -6.86 11.67
N THR A 422 -21.78 -7.21 12.95
CA THR A 422 -21.13 -8.45 13.38
C THR A 422 -21.81 -9.70 12.80
N LEU A 423 -21.05 -10.47 12.02
CA LEU A 423 -21.45 -11.72 11.37
C LEU A 423 -21.32 -12.94 12.30
N GLU A 424 -21.52 -14.15 11.76
CA GLU A 424 -21.55 -15.41 12.50
C GLU A 424 -20.19 -15.86 13.05
N GLN A 425 -19.08 -15.26 12.61
CA GLN A 425 -17.75 -15.41 13.25
C GLN A 425 -17.70 -14.72 14.62
N GLU A 426 -18.69 -13.88 14.91
CA GLU A 426 -18.85 -13.13 16.16
C GLU A 426 -17.65 -12.21 16.48
N ILE A 427 -16.90 -11.80 15.45
CA ILE A 427 -15.87 -10.76 15.53
C ILE A 427 -16.58 -9.41 15.42
N PRO A 428 -16.54 -8.55 16.45
CA PRO A 428 -17.24 -7.26 16.40
C PRO A 428 -16.84 -6.41 15.20
N CYS A 429 -17.85 -6.01 14.41
CA CYS A 429 -17.71 -5.08 13.29
C CYS A 429 -18.74 -3.96 13.46
N VAL A 430 -18.27 -2.72 13.50
CA VAL A 430 -19.11 -1.53 13.64
C VAL A 430 -19.03 -0.69 12.38
N VAL A 431 -20.18 -0.30 11.82
CA VAL A 431 -20.28 0.69 10.76
C VAL A 431 -20.62 2.04 11.39
N ALA A 432 -19.79 3.04 11.14
CA ALA A 432 -20.06 4.42 11.53
C ALA A 432 -20.63 5.16 10.31
N LEU A 433 -21.88 5.61 10.41
CA LEU A 433 -22.61 6.31 9.35
C LEU A 433 -22.90 7.75 9.78
N ALA A 434 -22.30 8.72 9.09
CA ALA A 434 -22.65 10.13 9.22
C ALA A 434 -23.75 10.47 8.22
N VAL A 435 -24.82 11.11 8.67
CA VAL A 435 -25.94 11.58 7.84
C VAL A 435 -26.20 13.04 8.14
N ASP A 436 -26.35 13.83 7.09
CA ASP A 436 -26.83 15.21 7.19
C ASP A 436 -28.36 15.21 7.24
N GLU A 437 -28.97 15.11 8.43
CA GLU A 437 -30.43 15.03 8.59
C GLU A 437 -31.17 16.31 8.12
N ASP A 438 -30.50 17.47 8.17
CA ASP A 438 -31.06 18.78 7.84
C ASP A 438 -31.07 19.11 6.32
N GLU A 439 -30.53 18.22 5.48
CA GLU A 439 -30.41 18.38 4.02
C GLU A 439 -29.77 19.71 3.59
N ARG A 440 -28.71 20.12 4.30
CA ARG A 440 -28.04 21.39 4.11
C ARG A 440 -27.45 21.49 2.70
N PRO A 441 -27.55 22.66 2.05
CA PRO A 441 -26.94 22.85 0.73
C PRO A 441 -25.42 22.66 0.81
N ASP A 442 -24.86 22.11 -0.27
CA ASP A 442 -23.42 21.90 -0.45
C ASP A 442 -22.73 21.10 0.67
N THR A 443 -23.52 20.33 1.42
CA THR A 443 -23.05 19.40 2.46
C THR A 443 -23.21 17.96 1.96
N PRO A 444 -22.23 17.06 2.18
CA PRO A 444 -22.39 15.65 1.85
C PRO A 444 -23.61 15.06 2.54
N ARG A 445 -24.49 14.38 1.81
CA ARG A 445 -25.67 13.76 2.40
C ARG A 445 -25.30 12.67 3.41
N ALA A 446 -24.31 11.84 3.08
CA ALA A 446 -23.79 10.83 3.97
C ALA A 446 -22.32 10.53 3.71
N ALA A 447 -21.66 10.00 4.73
CA ALA A 447 -20.36 9.33 4.64
C ALA A 447 -20.35 8.14 5.60
N LEU A 448 -19.59 7.11 5.28
CA LEU A 448 -19.42 5.99 6.19
C LEU A 448 -17.99 5.46 6.23
N ALA A 449 -17.71 4.75 7.31
CA ALA A 449 -16.55 3.90 7.48
C ALA A 449 -16.95 2.70 8.35
N ALA A 450 -16.09 1.69 8.43
CA ALA A 450 -16.27 0.56 9.31
C ALA A 450 -15.00 0.29 10.10
N GLY A 451 -15.13 -0.53 11.15
CA GLY A 451 -14.03 -0.98 11.97
C GLY A 451 -14.34 -2.34 12.56
N ALA A 452 -13.35 -3.24 12.56
CA ALA A 452 -13.43 -4.53 13.25
C ALA A 452 -12.39 -4.65 14.36
N HIS A 453 -12.75 -5.28 15.48
CA HIS A 453 -11.83 -5.54 16.58
C HIS A 453 -12.42 -6.60 17.54
N PRO A 454 -11.59 -7.41 18.23
CA PRO A 454 -12.04 -8.35 19.28
C PRO A 454 -12.94 -7.72 20.36
N ASP A 455 -12.62 -6.49 20.75
CA ASP A 455 -13.41 -5.62 21.62
C ASP A 455 -14.35 -4.72 20.78
N PRO A 456 -15.67 -4.75 21.01
CA PRO A 456 -16.66 -4.00 20.23
C PRO A 456 -16.54 -2.47 20.37
N GLU A 457 -16.12 -1.95 21.52
CA GLU A 457 -15.95 -0.50 21.71
C GLU A 457 -14.73 -0.01 20.92
N GLN A 458 -13.66 -0.81 20.86
CA GLN A 458 -12.51 -0.52 19.99
C GLN A 458 -12.85 -0.64 18.50
N ALA A 459 -13.76 -1.55 18.11
CA ALA A 459 -14.27 -1.61 16.74
C ALA A 459 -14.98 -0.30 16.35
N ALA A 460 -15.77 0.27 17.27
CA ALA A 460 -16.38 1.59 17.10
C ALA A 460 -15.36 2.73 17.03
N VAL A 461 -14.33 2.72 17.90
CA VAL A 461 -13.23 3.71 17.84
C VAL A 461 -12.54 3.68 16.48
N ARG A 462 -12.22 2.49 15.95
CA ARG A 462 -11.62 2.35 14.60
C ARG A 462 -12.53 2.93 13.52
N ALA A 463 -13.82 2.57 13.53
CA ALA A 463 -14.78 3.08 12.55
C ALA A 463 -14.89 4.62 12.58
N LEU A 464 -14.89 5.22 13.77
CA LEU A 464 -14.95 6.68 13.95
C LEU A 464 -13.66 7.40 13.53
N MET A 465 -12.50 6.80 13.82
CA MET A 465 -11.20 7.32 13.43
C MET A 465 -11.01 7.33 11.91
N GLU A 466 -11.58 6.36 11.20
CA GLU A 466 -11.62 6.34 9.73
C GLU A 466 -12.67 7.30 9.15
N LEU A 467 -13.87 7.36 9.77
CA LEU A 467 -14.93 8.25 9.33
C LEU A 467 -14.52 9.72 9.37
N GLY A 468 -13.75 10.14 10.38
CA GLY A 468 -13.38 11.54 10.58
C GLY A 468 -12.63 12.19 9.41
N PRO A 469 -11.46 11.68 9.02
CA PRO A 469 -10.73 12.15 7.86
C PRO A 469 -11.53 12.00 6.56
N HIS A 470 -12.22 10.88 6.38
CA HIS A 470 -13.05 10.63 5.21
C HIS A 470 -14.12 11.72 5.04
N LEU A 471 -14.95 11.94 6.07
CA LEU A 471 -16.01 12.95 6.05
C LEU A 471 -15.46 14.37 5.89
N SER A 472 -14.35 14.70 6.55
CA SER A 472 -13.72 16.03 6.44
C SER A 472 -13.23 16.32 5.02
N LEU A 473 -12.56 15.34 4.40
CA LEU A 473 -12.07 15.47 3.02
C LEU A 473 -13.23 15.52 2.02
N LEU A 474 -14.26 14.72 2.24
CA LEU A 474 -15.46 14.71 1.41
C LEU A 474 -16.20 16.05 1.49
N ALA A 475 -16.44 16.57 2.70
CA ALA A 475 -17.07 17.87 2.93
C ALA A 475 -16.29 19.01 2.27
N ALA A 476 -14.95 18.99 2.31
CA ALA A 476 -14.13 20.00 1.65
C ALA A 476 -14.21 19.95 0.12
N ARG A 477 -14.44 18.78 -0.48
CA ARG A 477 -14.45 18.57 -1.95
C ARG A 477 -15.84 18.61 -2.56
N TYR A 478 -16.87 18.27 -1.78
CA TYR A 478 -18.22 18.06 -2.26
C TYR A 478 -18.84 19.28 -2.97
N PRO A 479 -18.71 20.54 -2.49
CA PRO A 479 -19.28 21.70 -3.18
C PRO A 479 -18.84 21.80 -4.65
N ALA A 480 -17.57 21.56 -4.92
CA ALA A 480 -17.00 21.58 -6.28
C ALA A 480 -17.29 20.30 -7.09
N ARG A 481 -17.82 19.25 -6.47
CA ARG A 481 -18.05 17.92 -7.06
C ARG A 481 -19.51 17.48 -7.00
N ARG A 482 -20.43 18.34 -6.54
CA ARG A 482 -21.85 18.04 -6.34
C ARG A 482 -22.52 17.50 -7.60
N GLU A 483 -22.28 18.13 -8.74
CA GLU A 483 -22.85 17.68 -10.01
C GLU A 483 -22.33 16.30 -10.41
N ARG A 484 -21.03 16.04 -10.20
CA ARG A 484 -20.44 14.71 -10.42
C ARG A 484 -21.05 13.67 -9.45
N ALA A 485 -21.26 14.03 -8.19
CA ALA A 485 -21.92 13.16 -7.20
C ALA A 485 -23.31 12.74 -7.65
N ARG A 486 -24.13 13.70 -8.08
CA ARG A 486 -25.47 13.47 -8.63
C ARG A 486 -25.41 12.55 -9.85
N GLN A 487 -24.51 12.82 -10.80
CA GLN A 487 -24.34 11.98 -12.00
C GLN A 487 -24.03 10.54 -11.64
N LEU A 488 -23.09 10.30 -10.72
CA LEU A 488 -22.71 8.96 -10.29
C LEU A 488 -23.81 8.24 -9.50
N ALA A 489 -24.61 8.98 -8.72
CA ALA A 489 -25.75 8.40 -8.01
C ALA A 489 -26.84 7.91 -8.96
N LEU A 490 -27.10 8.67 -10.03
CA LEU A 490 -28.09 8.34 -11.07
C LEU A 490 -27.57 7.29 -12.06
N ASP A 491 -26.28 7.33 -12.40
CA ASP A 491 -25.61 6.39 -13.30
C ASP A 491 -24.31 5.85 -12.65
N PRO A 492 -24.39 4.70 -11.98
CA PRO A 492 -23.24 4.05 -11.34
C PRO A 492 -22.14 3.58 -12.31
N SER A 493 -22.39 3.52 -13.62
CA SER A 493 -21.39 3.04 -14.59
C SER A 493 -20.17 3.96 -14.68
N GLY A 494 -20.31 5.22 -14.29
CA GLY A 494 -19.22 6.19 -14.23
C GLY A 494 -18.31 6.07 -13.01
N ILE A 495 -18.60 5.17 -12.06
CA ILE A 495 -17.79 4.95 -10.86
C ILE A 495 -16.58 4.10 -11.26
N THR A 496 -15.38 4.66 -11.15
CA THR A 496 -14.14 3.98 -11.56
C THR A 496 -13.03 4.04 -10.51
N HIS A 497 -13.18 4.88 -9.47
CA HIS A 497 -12.16 5.08 -8.45
C HIS A 497 -12.79 5.01 -7.03
N PRO A 498 -12.07 4.56 -5.99
CA PRO A 498 -12.57 4.51 -4.61
C PRO A 498 -13.25 5.81 -4.14
N ALA A 499 -12.63 6.96 -4.40
CA ALA A 499 -13.21 8.29 -4.12
C ALA A 499 -14.57 8.57 -4.80
N ASP A 500 -14.92 7.92 -5.91
CA ASP A 500 -16.24 8.04 -6.54
C ASP A 500 -17.32 7.35 -5.70
N HIS A 501 -17.00 6.23 -5.03
CA HIS A 501 -17.95 5.55 -4.13
C HIS A 501 -18.34 6.42 -2.94
N ALA A 502 -17.36 7.09 -2.33
CA ALA A 502 -17.59 8.10 -1.31
C ALA A 502 -18.48 9.25 -1.83
N LEU A 503 -18.19 9.71 -3.04
CA LEU A 503 -18.89 10.84 -3.65
C LEU A 503 -20.36 10.50 -3.97
N VAL A 504 -20.65 9.26 -4.36
CA VAL A 504 -22.02 8.77 -4.56
C VAL A 504 -22.83 8.86 -3.28
N ALA A 505 -22.27 8.45 -2.15
CA ALA A 505 -22.94 8.52 -0.84
C ALA A 505 -23.25 9.98 -0.42
N ALA A 506 -22.44 10.93 -0.89
CA ALA A 506 -22.64 12.35 -0.62
C ALA A 506 -23.84 12.95 -1.38
N ALA A 507 -24.35 12.29 -2.42
CA ALA A 507 -25.44 12.81 -3.24
C ALA A 507 -26.81 12.60 -2.55
N PRO A 508 -27.68 13.62 -2.47
CA PRO A 508 -29.04 13.47 -1.98
C PRO A 508 -29.84 12.36 -2.68
N GLU A 509 -29.63 12.20 -3.99
CA GLU A 509 -30.27 11.20 -4.84
C GLU A 509 -29.94 9.75 -4.42
N PHE A 510 -28.84 9.55 -3.69
CA PHE A 510 -28.42 8.25 -3.21
C PHE A 510 -29.00 7.89 -1.84
N SER A 511 -29.49 8.87 -1.07
CA SER A 511 -29.87 8.71 0.34
C SER A 511 -30.86 7.57 0.61
N GLY A 512 -31.87 7.41 -0.24
CA GLY A 512 -32.87 6.33 -0.10
C GLY A 512 -32.26 4.93 -0.16
N ARG A 513 -31.09 4.76 -0.79
CA ARG A 513 -30.38 3.48 -0.88
C ARG A 513 -29.63 3.13 0.41
N LEU A 514 -29.44 4.09 1.32
CA LEU A 514 -28.82 3.89 2.63
C LEU A 514 -29.85 3.59 3.73
N ALA A 515 -31.13 3.90 3.49
CA ALA A 515 -32.18 3.87 4.50
C ALA A 515 -32.29 2.52 5.22
N PHE A 516 -32.15 1.41 4.48
CA PHE A 516 -32.24 0.05 5.03
C PHE A 516 -31.25 -0.19 6.18
N LEU A 517 -30.09 0.47 6.19
CA LEU A 517 -29.09 0.33 7.26
C LEU A 517 -29.62 0.80 8.62
N LEU A 518 -30.59 1.73 8.63
CA LEU A 518 -31.18 2.33 9.83
C LEU A 518 -32.56 1.74 10.18
N GLU A 519 -33.08 0.81 9.38
CA GLU A 519 -34.38 0.15 9.59
C GLU A 519 -34.31 -1.01 10.61
N GLY A 520 -33.16 -1.25 11.22
CA GLY A 520 -32.98 -2.26 12.26
C GLY A 520 -33.63 -1.89 13.59
N ARG A 521 -33.18 -2.50 14.68
CA ARG A 521 -33.70 -2.18 16.01
C ARG A 521 -33.28 -0.75 16.42
N PRO A 522 -34.09 -0.07 17.25
CA PRO A 522 -33.71 1.22 17.83
C PRO A 522 -32.37 1.10 18.59
N PRO A 523 -31.65 2.22 18.83
CA PRO A 523 -30.36 2.19 19.51
C PRO A 523 -30.41 1.42 20.84
N ARG A 524 -29.51 0.44 21.00
CA ARG A 524 -29.35 -0.37 22.21
C ARG A 524 -27.94 -0.23 22.78
N ALA A 525 -27.78 -0.55 24.06
CA ALA A 525 -26.46 -0.51 24.68
C ALA A 525 -25.51 -1.54 24.07
N PHE A 526 -24.19 -1.28 24.05
CA PHE A 526 -23.16 -2.21 23.55
C PHE A 526 -23.35 -3.64 24.11
N ALA A 527 -23.54 -3.76 25.42
CA ALA A 527 -23.74 -5.05 26.08
C ALA A 527 -25.01 -5.80 25.63
N GLU A 528 -26.03 -5.08 25.20
CA GLU A 528 -27.29 -5.66 24.73
C GLU A 528 -27.23 -6.09 23.27
N VAL A 529 -26.53 -5.32 22.42
CA VAL A 529 -26.34 -5.64 21.00
C VAL A 529 -25.57 -6.94 20.84
N HIS A 530 -24.54 -7.16 21.65
CA HIS A 530 -23.75 -8.38 21.63
C HIS A 530 -24.23 -9.47 22.61
N ARG A 531 -25.43 -9.31 23.20
CA ARG A 531 -25.96 -10.27 24.17
C ARG A 531 -26.14 -11.65 23.53
N GLY A 532 -25.52 -12.66 24.13
CA GLY A 532 -25.60 -14.05 23.67
C GLY A 532 -24.55 -14.43 22.62
N ARG A 533 -23.78 -13.47 22.09
CA ARG A 533 -22.63 -13.74 21.22
C ARG A 533 -21.43 -14.19 22.06
N ARG A 534 -20.60 -15.09 21.53
CA ARG A 534 -19.31 -15.45 22.14
C ARG A 534 -18.21 -14.58 21.54
N LEU A 535 -18.09 -13.35 22.03
CA LEU A 535 -17.05 -12.42 21.57
C LEU A 535 -15.63 -13.01 21.75
N PRO A 536 -14.66 -12.60 20.90
CA PRO A 536 -13.26 -12.99 21.04
C PRO A 536 -12.72 -12.72 22.45
N ARG A 537 -11.88 -13.63 22.94
CA ARG A 537 -11.28 -13.48 24.27
C ARG A 537 -10.05 -12.60 24.17
N HIS A 538 -9.76 -11.88 25.26
CA HIS A 538 -8.45 -11.27 25.42
C HIS A 538 -7.44 -12.33 25.86
N HIS A 539 -6.38 -12.50 25.08
CA HIS A 539 -5.26 -13.35 25.43
C HIS A 539 -4.03 -12.51 25.84
N ASP A 540 -3.15 -13.10 26.64
CA ASP A 540 -1.85 -12.51 26.99
C ASP A 540 -0.80 -12.71 25.88
N ASP A 541 -1.08 -13.60 24.91
CA ASP A 541 -0.24 -13.89 23.75
C ASP A 541 -1.01 -13.55 22.46
N LEU A 542 -0.38 -12.78 21.56
CA LEU A 542 -1.00 -12.36 20.31
C LEU A 542 -1.31 -13.56 19.38
N THR A 543 -0.50 -14.60 19.47
CA THR A 543 -0.70 -15.84 18.71
C THR A 543 -2.00 -16.53 19.09
N ASP A 544 -2.39 -16.44 20.36
CA ASP A 544 -3.64 -17.04 20.83
C ASP A 544 -4.85 -16.22 20.39
N ASP A 545 -4.76 -14.89 20.30
CA ASP A 545 -5.82 -14.10 19.65
C ASP A 545 -5.96 -14.50 18.18
N LEU A 546 -4.84 -14.62 17.44
CA LEU A 546 -4.89 -15.03 16.03
C LEU A 546 -5.55 -16.41 15.89
N ARG A 547 -5.21 -17.37 16.77
CA ARG A 547 -5.84 -18.69 16.78
C ARG A 547 -7.33 -18.63 17.10
N ASP A 548 -7.79 -17.76 18.00
CA ASP A 548 -9.22 -17.54 18.27
C ASP A 548 -9.93 -17.03 17.00
N LEU A 549 -9.39 -15.99 16.35
CA LEU A 549 -9.96 -15.43 15.13
C LEU A 549 -9.99 -16.44 13.97
N VAL A 550 -8.89 -17.18 13.75
CA VAL A 550 -8.83 -18.23 12.71
C VAL A 550 -9.87 -19.32 12.99
N ARG A 551 -9.97 -19.81 14.23
CA ARG A 551 -10.94 -20.86 14.60
C ARG A 551 -12.37 -20.45 14.31
N ARG A 552 -12.74 -19.18 14.52
CA ARG A 552 -14.11 -18.69 14.22
C ARG A 552 -14.49 -18.82 12.75
N TYR A 553 -13.55 -18.58 11.85
CA TYR A 553 -13.76 -18.83 10.41
C TYR A 553 -13.81 -20.32 10.10
N LEU A 554 -12.89 -21.12 10.67
CA LEU A 554 -12.88 -22.57 10.47
C LEU A 554 -14.18 -23.24 10.96
N ASP A 555 -14.67 -22.86 12.13
CA ASP A 555 -15.90 -23.36 12.76
C ASP A 555 -17.16 -23.02 11.93
N THR A 556 -17.07 -22.00 11.07
CA THR A 556 -18.14 -21.57 10.16
C THR A 556 -17.91 -22.03 8.72
N GLY A 557 -16.91 -22.90 8.49
CA GLY A 557 -16.65 -23.54 7.20
C GLY A 557 -15.78 -22.74 6.24
N PHE A 558 -15.16 -21.65 6.70
CA PHE A 558 -14.27 -20.80 5.90
C PHE A 558 -12.80 -21.09 6.23
N ASP A 559 -11.97 -21.29 5.22
CA ASP A 559 -10.52 -21.39 5.39
C ASP A 559 -9.89 -19.99 5.51
N VAL A 560 -8.74 -19.89 6.18
CA VAL A 560 -7.95 -18.66 6.27
C VAL A 560 -6.61 -18.92 5.63
N LEU A 561 -6.29 -18.13 4.61
CA LEU A 561 -5.06 -18.23 3.84
C LEU A 561 -4.15 -17.05 4.15
N ALA A 562 -2.84 -17.28 4.23
CA ALA A 562 -1.84 -16.23 4.44
C ALA A 562 -0.71 -16.32 3.40
N VAL A 563 -0.48 -15.24 2.66
CA VAL A 563 0.62 -15.08 1.69
C VAL A 563 1.65 -14.12 2.28
N ASP A 564 2.91 -14.54 2.36
CA ASP A 564 4.01 -13.66 2.77
C ASP A 564 4.39 -12.70 1.63
N GLN A 565 4.32 -11.40 1.92
CA GLN A 565 4.67 -10.31 0.99
C GLN A 565 5.86 -9.49 1.49
N THR A 566 6.58 -9.96 2.50
CA THR A 566 7.64 -9.21 3.18
C THR A 566 8.78 -8.87 2.22
N THR A 567 8.88 -7.59 1.87
CA THR A 567 9.94 -7.09 0.99
C THR A 567 11.22 -6.80 1.76
N ALA A 568 12.32 -6.56 1.04
CA ALA A 568 13.60 -6.23 1.66
C ALA A 568 13.55 -4.93 2.49
N GLU A 569 12.70 -3.96 2.10
CA GLU A 569 12.50 -2.71 2.82
C GLU A 569 11.79 -2.92 4.15
N LEU A 570 10.75 -3.75 4.16
CA LEU A 570 10.03 -4.10 5.38
C LEU A 570 10.89 -4.95 6.31
N ALA A 571 11.65 -5.90 5.77
CA ALA A 571 12.61 -6.69 6.54
C ALA A 571 13.69 -5.81 7.19
N ALA A 572 14.15 -4.75 6.53
CA ALA A 572 15.11 -3.78 7.09
C ALA A 572 14.53 -2.95 8.26
N LEU A 573 13.21 -2.95 8.42
CA LEU A 573 12.47 -2.32 9.53
C LEU A 573 12.04 -3.34 10.60
N ASP A 574 12.44 -4.60 10.49
CA ASP A 574 11.91 -5.73 11.26
C ASP A 574 10.36 -5.78 11.20
N LEU A 575 9.81 -5.57 10.00
CA LEU A 575 8.38 -5.67 9.72
C LEU A 575 8.10 -6.84 8.77
N THR A 576 6.92 -7.42 8.92
CA THR A 576 6.37 -8.47 8.06
C THR A 576 5.15 -7.92 7.34
N ALA A 577 5.00 -8.23 6.05
CA ALA A 577 3.78 -7.99 5.28
C ALA A 577 3.10 -9.32 4.96
N VAL A 578 1.79 -9.38 5.14
CA VAL A 578 0.98 -10.54 4.77
C VAL A 578 -0.29 -10.07 4.05
N LYS A 579 -0.69 -10.81 3.01
CA LYS A 579 -2.07 -10.81 2.50
C LYS A 579 -2.83 -11.98 3.10
N VAL A 580 -3.89 -11.67 3.83
CA VAL A 580 -4.88 -12.66 4.30
C VAL A 580 -6.00 -12.76 3.28
N VAL A 581 -6.38 -13.99 2.92
CA VAL A 581 -7.50 -14.27 2.03
C VAL A 581 -8.39 -15.33 2.68
N VAL A 582 -9.70 -15.07 2.75
CA VAL A 582 -10.68 -16.01 3.29
C VAL A 582 -11.66 -16.37 2.16
N PRO A 583 -11.47 -17.51 1.47
CA PRO A 583 -12.37 -17.91 0.40
C PRO A 583 -13.82 -17.97 0.90
N GLY A 584 -14.73 -17.31 0.18
CA GLY A 584 -16.15 -17.26 0.49
C GLY A 584 -16.64 -15.99 1.19
N THR A 585 -15.74 -15.09 1.61
CA THR A 585 -16.11 -13.76 2.12
C THR A 585 -16.42 -12.76 1.02
N ALA A 586 -17.27 -11.77 1.30
CA ALA A 586 -17.58 -10.68 0.38
C ALA A 586 -16.38 -9.71 0.26
N PRO A 587 -15.77 -9.54 -0.92
CA PRO A 587 -14.64 -8.64 -1.10
C PRO A 587 -15.10 -7.19 -1.30
N VAL A 588 -14.23 -6.24 -0.96
CA VAL A 588 -14.31 -4.87 -1.47
C VAL A 588 -13.80 -4.81 -2.91
N THR A 589 -14.47 -4.02 -3.74
CA THR A 589 -14.11 -3.78 -5.14
C THR A 589 -14.42 -2.34 -5.47
N TYR A 590 -13.66 -1.68 -6.34
CA TYR A 590 -13.93 -0.30 -6.73
C TYR A 590 -14.35 -0.23 -8.19
N GLY A 591 -15.49 0.41 -8.43
CA GLY A 591 -16.19 0.46 -9.69
C GLY A 591 -17.43 -0.44 -9.71
N HIS A 592 -18.53 0.07 -10.26
CA HIS A 592 -19.80 -0.66 -10.28
C HIS A 592 -19.71 -2.00 -11.05
N LEU A 593 -18.97 -1.99 -12.16
CA LEU A 593 -18.72 -3.21 -12.96
C LEU A 593 -17.68 -4.15 -12.32
N MET A 594 -16.89 -3.67 -11.35
CA MET A 594 -15.83 -4.45 -10.73
C MET A 594 -16.30 -5.32 -9.57
N ARG A 595 -17.61 -5.27 -9.22
CA ARG A 595 -18.17 -6.11 -8.15
C ARG A 595 -17.89 -7.58 -8.36
N ARG A 596 -17.60 -8.29 -7.26
CA ARG A 596 -17.36 -9.73 -7.22
C ARG A 596 -18.37 -10.39 -6.30
N THR A 597 -19.50 -10.79 -6.87
CA THR A 597 -20.65 -11.30 -6.13
C THR A 597 -20.94 -12.77 -6.42
N GLU A 598 -20.33 -13.36 -7.46
CA GLU A 598 -20.59 -14.73 -7.89
C GLU A 598 -19.73 -15.74 -7.14
N GLY A 599 -20.29 -16.92 -6.83
CA GLY A 599 -19.57 -18.03 -6.21
C GLY A 599 -19.32 -17.88 -4.70
N LEU A 600 -19.90 -16.86 -4.06
CA LEU A 600 -19.73 -16.60 -2.63
C LEU A 600 -20.93 -17.13 -1.82
N PRO A 601 -20.72 -18.01 -0.82
CA PRO A 601 -21.79 -18.57 0.00
C PRO A 601 -22.51 -17.51 0.86
N ARG A 602 -21.87 -16.36 1.12
CA ARG A 602 -22.50 -15.24 1.83
C ARG A 602 -23.47 -14.44 0.98
N LEU A 603 -23.30 -14.43 -0.35
CA LEU A 603 -24.02 -13.57 -1.27
C LEU A 603 -24.97 -14.41 -2.14
N THR A 604 -26.04 -14.91 -1.52
CA THR A 604 -27.06 -15.72 -2.19
C THR A 604 -28.40 -14.99 -2.26
N GLY A 605 -29.22 -15.32 -3.26
CA GLY A 605 -30.56 -14.75 -3.42
C GLY A 605 -30.57 -13.50 -4.29
N GLU A 606 -31.59 -12.65 -4.12
CA GLU A 606 -31.66 -11.37 -4.81
C GLU A 606 -30.72 -10.37 -4.13
N LEU A 607 -29.65 -9.99 -4.84
CA LEU A 607 -28.65 -9.06 -4.35
C LEU A 607 -28.89 -7.65 -4.86
N SER A 608 -28.57 -6.68 -4.02
CA SER A 608 -28.47 -5.28 -4.38
C SER A 608 -27.56 -5.08 -5.59
N THR A 609 -28.07 -4.38 -6.61
CA THR A 609 -27.24 -3.87 -7.69
C THR A 609 -26.70 -2.47 -7.42
N ASP A 610 -27.12 -1.80 -6.34
CA ASP A 610 -26.68 -0.43 -6.04
C ASP A 610 -25.17 -0.38 -5.76
N PRO A 611 -24.46 0.65 -6.25
CA PRO A 611 -23.05 0.82 -5.93
C PRO A 611 -22.89 1.02 -4.42
N HIS A 612 -21.91 0.37 -3.79
CA HIS A 612 -21.69 0.58 -2.37
C HIS A 612 -21.11 1.99 -2.10
N PRO A 613 -21.41 2.58 -0.93
CA PRO A 613 -20.87 3.88 -0.51
C PRO A 613 -19.47 3.79 0.13
N PHE A 614 -18.92 2.59 0.31
CA PHE A 614 -17.63 2.38 0.98
C PHE A 614 -16.46 2.94 0.15
N PRO A 615 -15.60 3.81 0.72
CA PRO A 615 -14.52 4.50 0.02
C PRO A 615 -13.29 3.65 -0.31
#